data_AF-A0A970E926-F1
#
_entry.id   AF-A0A970E926-F1
#
_cell.length_a   1.000
_cell.length_b   1.000
_cell.length_c   1.000
_cell.angle_alpha   90.00
_cell.angle_beta   90.00
_cell.angle_gamma   90.00
#
_symmetry.space_group_name_H-M   'P 1'
#
loop_
_entity.id
_entity.type
_entity.pdbx_description
1 polymer ?
#
loop_
_entity_poly.entity_id
_entity_poly.type
_entity_poly.pdbx_seq_one_letter_code
_entity_poly.pdbx_strand_id
1 'polypeptide(L)' 'MAKPTIKYEINLCMPTSDEDIKSIRKKTVKAFEKLIKEYVNSLAISEKEKKYYYENMIGTVSTCKELDRK' A
#
# COMPACT_ATOMS: atom_id res chain seq x y z
N MET A 1 -7.61 -36.59 -12.80
CA MET A 1 -7.80 -35.19 -13.24
C MET A 1 -6.59 -34.39 -12.78
N ALA A 2 -5.79 -33.83 -13.70
CA ALA A 2 -4.62 -33.01 -13.33
C ALA A 2 -5.08 -31.63 -12.86
N LYS A 3 -4.57 -31.15 -11.72
CA LYS A 3 -4.85 -29.79 -11.23
C LYS A 3 -4.14 -28.77 -12.15
N PRO A 4 -4.79 -27.65 -12.49
CA PRO A 4 -4.15 -26.60 -13.28
C PRO A 4 -2.99 -25.99 -12.49
N THR A 5 -1.80 -25.97 -13.10
CA THR A 5 -0.64 -25.26 -12.56
C THR A 5 -0.76 -23.79 -12.94
N ILE A 6 -1.03 -22.94 -11.95
CA ILE A 6 -1.04 -21.48 -12.15
C ILE A 6 0.42 -21.01 -12.19
N LYS A 7 0.84 -20.42 -13.31
CA LYS A 7 2.14 -19.75 -13.43
C LYS A 7 1.95 -18.27 -13.13
N TYR A 8 2.74 -17.77 -12.18
CA TYR A 8 2.83 -16.34 -11.88
C TYR A 8 4.12 -15.80 -12.49
N GLU A 9 4.01 -14.75 -13.30
CA GLU A 9 5.16 -14.01 -13.84
C GLU A 9 5.30 -12.72 -13.04
N ILE A 10 6.44 -12.56 -12.35
CA ILE A 10 6.76 -11.34 -11.60
C ILE A 10 7.76 -10.54 -12.43
N ASN A 11 7.28 -9.50 -13.09
CA ASN A 11 8.13 -8.58 -13.84
C ASN A 11 8.70 -7.51 -12.89
N LEU A 12 10.01 -7.57 -12.65
CA LEU A 12 10.75 -6.58 -11.88
C LEU A 12 11.12 -5.39 -12.78
N CYS A 13 10.26 -4.38 -12.81
CA CYS A 13 10.59 -3.11 -13.46
C CYS A 13 11.40 -2.23 -12.51
N MET A 14 12.70 -2.09 -12.79
CA MET A 14 13.52 -1.05 -12.17
C MET A 14 13.14 0.30 -12.78
N PRO A 15 12.72 1.30 -11.99
CA PRO A 15 12.45 2.62 -12.52
C PRO A 15 13.74 3.24 -13.06
N THR A 16 13.67 3.84 -14.26
CA THR A 16 14.81 4.47 -14.94
C THR A 16 14.80 5.99 -14.83
N SER A 17 13.75 6.57 -14.25
CA SER A 17 13.59 8.01 -14.07
C SER A 17 12.98 8.37 -12.71
N ASP A 18 13.21 9.60 -12.26
CA ASP A 18 12.59 10.13 -11.04
C ASP A 18 11.06 10.19 -11.14
N GLU A 19 10.52 10.38 -12.36
CA GLU A 19 9.08 10.35 -12.62
C GLU A 19 8.50 8.94 -12.40
N ASP A 20 9.21 7.90 -12.84
CA ASP A 20 8.82 6.51 -12.62
C ASP A 20 8.84 6.17 -11.13
N ILE A 21 9.87 6.61 -10.40
CA ILE A 21 9.97 6.43 -8.94
C ILE A 21 8.78 7.09 -8.24
N LYS A 22 8.46 8.35 -8.58
CA LYS A 22 7.31 9.07 -8.03
C LYS A 22 5.99 8.38 -8.36
N SER A 23 5.82 7.89 -9.59
CA SER A 23 4.63 7.17 -10.05
C SER A 23 4.44 5.86 -9.30
N ILE A 24 5.50 5.05 -9.16
CA ILE A 24 5.48 3.80 -8.39
C ILE A 24 5.15 4.08 -6.93
N ARG A 25 5.84 5.03 -6.28
CA ARG A 25 5.55 5.42 -4.89
C ARG A 25 4.09 5.80 -4.70
N LYS A 26 3.52 6.62 -5.58
CA LYS A 26 2.11 7.04 -5.52
C LYS A 26 1.16 5.85 -5.64
N LYS A 27 1.42 4.92 -6.57
CA LYS A 27 0.62 3.69 -6.75
C LYS A 27 0.71 2.80 -5.52
N THR A 28 1.91 2.61 -4.96
CA THR A 28 2.15 1.81 -3.76
C THR A 28 1.40 2.39 -2.55
N VAL A 29 1.53 3.70 -2.29
CA VAL A 29 0.80 4.36 -1.19
C VAL A 29 -0.71 4.16 -1.33
N LYS A 30 -1.26 4.33 -2.54
CA LYS A 30 -2.70 4.12 -2.80
C LYS A 30 -3.13 2.67 -2.58
N ALA A 31 -2.28 1.70 -2.94
CA ALA A 31 -2.56 0.27 -2.70
C ALA A 31 -2.57 -0.04 -1.20
N PHE A 32 -1.60 0.48 -0.44
CA PHE A 32 -1.57 0.35 1.01
C PHE A 32 -2.76 1.02 1.69
N GLU A 33 -3.15 2.21 1.26
CA GLU A 33 -4.32 2.91 1.78
C GLU A 33 -5.60 2.04 1.67
N LYS A 34 -5.78 1.40 0.51
CA LYS A 34 -6.91 0.48 0.29
C LYS A 34 -6.83 -0.74 1.21
N LEU A 35 -5.67 -1.38 1.33
CA LEU A 35 -5.46 -2.55 2.18
C LEU A 35 -5.69 -2.24 3.66
N ILE A 36 -5.14 -1.12 4.15
CA ILE A 36 -5.32 -0.67 5.53
C ILE A 36 -6.81 -0.41 5.81
N LYS A 37 -7.52 0.24 4.88
CA LYS A 37 -8.95 0.50 5.02
C LYS A 37 -9.76 -0.80 5.11
N GLU A 38 -9.48 -1.77 4.23
CA GLU A 38 -10.14 -3.08 4.25
C GLU A 38 -9.85 -3.84 5.56
N TYR A 39 -8.58 -3.85 5.99
CA TYR A 39 -8.16 -4.45 7.25
C TYR A 39 -8.88 -3.84 8.44
N VAL A 40 -8.84 -2.51 8.59
CA VAL A 40 -9.47 -1.79 9.71
C VAL A 40 -10.99 -2.01 9.74
N ASN A 41 -11.64 -2.02 8.58
CA ASN A 41 -13.07 -2.28 8.47
C ASN A 41 -13.45 -3.71 8.90
N SER A 42 -12.54 -4.67 8.76
CA SER A 42 -12.75 -6.06 9.17
C SER A 42 -12.67 -6.27 10.69
N LEU A 43 -12.13 -5.30 11.44
CA LEU A 43 -11.98 -5.39 12.88
C LEU A 43 -13.32 -5.19 13.59
N ALA A 44 -13.60 -6.06 14.56
CA ALA A 44 -14.77 -5.98 15.44
C ALA A 44 -14.53 -4.99 16.61
N ILE A 45 -14.22 -3.74 16.27
CA ILE A 45 -13.96 -2.63 17.20
C ILE A 45 -14.86 -1.44 16.89
N SER A 46 -14.89 -0.43 17.77
CA SER A 46 -15.70 0.77 17.54
C SER A 46 -15.20 1.60 16.35
N GLU A 47 -16.08 2.38 15.72
CA GLU A 47 -15.69 3.29 14.63
C GLU A 47 -14.63 4.32 15.05
N LYS A 48 -14.63 4.72 16.33
CA LYS A 48 -13.60 5.62 16.89
C LYS A 48 -12.23 4.95 16.90
N GLU A 49 -12.16 3.67 17.29
CA GLU A 49 -10.91 2.89 17.26
C GLU A 49 -10.47 2.61 15.83
N LYS A 50 -11.41 2.29 14.93
CA LYS A 50 -11.10 2.13 13.50
C LYS A 50 -10.44 3.37 12.92
N LYS A 51 -11.02 4.56 13.18
CA LYS A 51 -10.44 5.83 12.76
C LYS A 51 -9.01 6.02 13.31
N TYR A 52 -8.82 5.76 14.60
CA TYR A 52 -7.49 5.85 15.24
C TYR A 52 -6.46 4.93 14.57
N TYR A 53 -6.80 3.66 14.34
CA TYR A 53 -5.89 2.71 13.70
C TYR A 53 -5.58 3.07 12.24
N TYR A 54 -6.59 3.49 11.48
CA TYR A 54 -6.40 3.95 10.11
C TYR A 54 -5.44 5.14 10.05
N GLU A 55 -5.66 6.17 10.86
CA GLU A 55 -4.84 7.38 10.91
C GLU A 55 -3.39 7.08 11.31
N ASN A 56 -3.19 6.20 12.30
CA ASN A 56 -1.85 5.78 12.71
C ASN A 56 -1.12 5.02 11.59
N MET A 57 -1.78 4.04 10.97
CA MET A 57 -1.17 3.21 9.93
C MET A 57 -0.89 4.00 8.65
N ILE A 58 -1.82 4.85 8.20
CA ILE A 58 -1.60 5.68 7.00
C ILE A 58 -0.56 6.77 7.26
N GLY A 59 -0.48 7.27 8.48
CA GLY A 59 0.57 8.18 8.93
C GLY A 59 1.96 7.60 8.71
N THR A 60 2.18 6.36 9.15
CA THR A 60 3.45 5.62 8.96
C THR A 60 3.80 5.38 7.49
N VAL A 61 2.80 5.08 6.65
CA VAL A 61 3.01 4.89 5.20
C VAL A 61 3.31 6.23 4.51
N SER A 62 2.71 7.33 4.99
CA SER A 62 2.80 8.65 4.37
C SER A 62 4.04 9.44 4.78
N THR A 63 4.68 9.16 5.92
CA THR A 63 5.92 9.83 6.34
C THR A 63 7.13 9.56 5.44
N CYS A 64 7.04 8.61 4.50
CA CYS A 64 7.98 8.54 3.38
C CYS A 64 7.97 9.81 2.49
N LYS A 65 6.94 10.67 2.57
CA LYS A 65 6.89 11.97 1.88
C LYS A 65 7.97 12.96 2.35
N GLU A 66 8.50 12.81 3.57
CA GLU A 66 9.53 13.74 4.07
C GLU A 66 10.92 13.50 3.47
N LEU A 67 11.15 12.34 2.84
CA LEU A 67 12.41 12.05 2.14
C LEU A 67 12.53 12.79 0.79
N ASP A 68 11.46 13.37 0.26
CA ASP A 68 11.46 14.14 -0.99
C ASP A 68 11.62 15.67 -0.77
N ARG A 69 11.87 16.12 0.48
CA ARG A 69 12.10 17.55 0.83
C ARG A 69 13.55 17.90 1.16
N LYS A 70 14.48 16.96 1.13
CA LYS A 70 15.93 17.19 1.24
C LYS A 70 16.59 16.97 -0.11
#